data_AF-A0A9E3G2X8-F1
#
_entry.id   AF-A0A9E3G2X8-F1
#
_cell.length_a   1.000
_cell.length_b   1.000
_cell.length_c   1.000
_cell.angle_alpha   90.00
_cell.angle_beta   90.00
_cell.angle_gamma   90.00
#
_symmetry.space_group_name_H-M   'P 1'
#
loop_
_entity.id
_entity.type
_entity.pdbx_description
1 polymer ?
#
loop_
_entity_poly.entity_id
_entity_poly.type
_entity_poly.pdbx_seq_one_letter_code
_entity_poly.pdbx_strand_id
1 'polypeptide(L)'
;MRYLVKARVKPGCEQALLQAIAGGTLGRGSVAGDEYLHDMQQARLGEDGAARWVEVCFCATPLAEERPYWERYFEFLSVKDAHARRNCRDLNGREPWACCDCDCTRRLESRLEAAGRPFLATLQRDAGCHGPDGQADRRKSPCAGARPVNRKGGSPRTGNPD
;
A
#
# COMPACT_ATOMS: atom_id res chain seq x y z
N MET A 1 -19.00 0.61 11.62
CA MET A 1 -18.86 -0.44 10.57
C MET A 1 -17.43 -0.46 10.05
N ARG A 2 -17.02 -1.51 9.33
CA ARG A 2 -15.65 -1.62 8.78
C ARG A 2 -15.73 -1.86 7.28
N TYR A 3 -15.01 -1.06 6.51
CA TYR A 3 -15.03 -1.14 5.06
C TYR A 3 -13.63 -1.38 4.53
N LEU A 4 -13.51 -2.32 3.59
CA LEU A 4 -12.32 -2.46 2.79
C LEU A 4 -12.41 -1.46 1.65
N VAL A 5 -11.54 -0.46 1.71
CA VAL A 5 -11.42 0.54 0.67
C VAL A 5 -10.33 0.12 -0.31
N LYS A 6 -10.58 0.35 -1.59
CA LYS A 6 -9.60 0.23 -2.66
C LYS A 6 -9.62 1.50 -3.49
N ALA A 7 -8.47 2.13 -3.64
CA ALA A 7 -8.36 3.37 -4.40
C ALA A 7 -6.98 3.50 -5.07
N ARG A 8 -6.86 4.41 -6.04
CA ARG A 8 -5.59 4.81 -6.65
C ARG A 8 -5.31 6.26 -6.34
N VAL A 9 -4.05 6.61 -6.10
CA VAL A 9 -3.67 8.03 -6.06
C VAL A 9 -3.91 8.61 -7.46
N LYS A 10 -4.55 9.77 -7.52
CA LYS A 10 -4.75 10.51 -8.77
C LYS A 10 -3.39 10.94 -9.32
N PRO A 11 -3.15 10.85 -10.64
CA PRO A 11 -1.90 11.30 -11.22
C PRO A 11 -1.58 12.76 -10.84
N GLY A 12 -0.37 13.01 -10.36
CA GLY A 12 0.09 14.34 -9.93
C GLY A 12 -0.29 14.72 -8.50
N CYS A 13 -1.03 13.87 -7.78
CA CYS A 13 -1.41 14.10 -6.38
C CYS A 13 -0.45 13.44 -5.38
N GLU A 14 0.55 12.68 -5.83
CA GLU A 14 1.46 11.90 -4.99
C GLU A 14 2.20 12.78 -3.98
N GLN A 15 2.82 13.85 -4.46
CA GLN A 15 3.58 14.76 -3.60
C GLN A 15 2.65 15.54 -2.65
N ALA A 16 1.49 15.97 -3.13
CA ALA A 16 0.51 16.69 -2.32
C ALA A 16 -0.06 15.80 -1.20
N LEU A 17 -0.30 14.52 -1.48
CA LEU A 17 -0.73 13.54 -0.49
C LEU A 17 0.36 13.31 0.55
N LEU A 18 1.62 13.13 0.14
CA LEU A 18 2.75 12.98 1.07
C LEU A 18 2.90 14.19 2.00
N GLN A 19 2.79 15.40 1.46
CA GLN A 19 2.83 16.62 2.25
C GLN A 19 1.67 16.68 3.26
N ALA A 20 0.46 16.29 2.84
CA ALA A 20 -0.69 16.29 3.73
C ALA A 20 -0.56 15.26 4.87
N ILE A 21 0.02 14.09 4.59
CA ILE A 21 0.31 13.07 5.60
C ILE A 21 1.41 13.57 6.55
N ALA A 22 2.54 14.05 6.03
CA ALA A 22 3.66 14.51 6.83
C ALA A 22 3.32 15.73 7.71
N GLY A 23 2.48 16.63 7.19
CA GLY A 23 2.02 17.81 7.92
C GLY A 23 0.85 17.56 8.89
N GLY A 24 0.31 16.33 8.94
CA GLY A 24 -0.89 16.03 9.74
C GLY A 24 -2.09 16.90 9.32
N THR A 25 -2.25 17.15 8.02
CA THR A 25 -3.35 17.95 7.47
C THR A 25 -4.34 17.12 6.66
N LEU A 26 -4.01 15.87 6.35
CA LEU A 26 -4.95 14.94 5.74
C LEU A 26 -6.15 14.73 6.68
N GLY A 27 -7.36 14.97 6.17
CA GLY A 27 -8.58 14.88 6.99
C GLY A 27 -8.83 16.04 7.95
N ARG A 28 -7.99 17.09 7.96
CA ARG A 28 -8.13 18.21 8.92
C ARG A 28 -9.51 18.87 8.80
N GLY A 29 -10.22 18.94 9.93
CA GLY A 29 -11.60 19.43 10.02
C GLY A 29 -12.67 18.34 9.93
N SER A 30 -12.29 17.09 9.66
CA SER A 30 -13.17 15.93 9.73
C SER A 30 -13.36 15.46 11.17
N VAL A 31 -14.53 14.88 11.44
CA VAL A 31 -14.85 14.21 12.71
C VAL A 31 -13.97 12.97 12.94
N ALA A 32 -13.46 12.33 11.87
CA ALA A 32 -12.60 11.15 11.95
C ALA A 32 -11.16 11.46 12.46
N GLY A 33 -10.80 12.73 12.64
CA GLY A 33 -9.55 13.13 13.31
C GLY A 33 -8.29 12.48 12.72
N ASP A 34 -7.51 11.79 13.55
CA ASP A 34 -6.24 11.15 13.17
C ASP A 34 -6.42 9.81 12.41
N GLU A 35 -7.65 9.34 12.21
CA GLU A 35 -7.93 8.05 11.53
C GLU A 35 -7.34 8.03 10.10
N TYR A 36 -7.35 9.16 9.39
CA TYR A 36 -6.74 9.24 8.06
C TYR A 36 -5.24 8.91 8.05
N LEU A 37 -4.50 9.38 9.06
CA LEU A 37 -3.06 9.14 9.14
C LEU A 37 -2.77 7.69 9.50
N HIS A 38 -3.56 7.13 10.43
CA HIS A 38 -3.52 5.70 10.76
C HIS A 38 -3.80 4.85 9.52
N ASP A 39 -4.85 5.17 8.77
CA ASP A 39 -5.23 4.44 7.56
C ASP A 39 -4.12 4.43 6.51
N MET A 40 -3.43 5.56 6.30
CA MET A 40 -2.30 5.62 5.37
C MET A 40 -1.07 4.84 5.86
N GLN A 41 -0.86 4.72 7.17
CA GLN A 41 0.18 3.87 7.75
C GLN A 41 -0.15 2.38 7.58
N GLN A 42 -1.42 2.01 7.76
CA GLN A 42 -1.89 0.63 7.60
C GLN A 42 -2.18 0.23 6.15
N ALA A 43 -2.28 1.21 5.24
CA ALA A 43 -2.55 0.95 3.84
C ALA A 43 -1.49 0.05 3.20
N ARG A 44 -1.97 -0.83 2.32
CA ARG A 44 -1.13 -1.74 1.53
C ARG A 44 -1.40 -1.57 0.05
N LEU A 45 -0.32 -1.52 -0.72
CA LEU A 45 -0.35 -1.49 -2.17
C LEU A 45 -0.51 -2.93 -2.69
N GLY A 46 -1.59 -3.17 -3.43
CA GLY A 46 -1.79 -4.42 -4.14
C GLY A 46 -0.91 -4.54 -5.38
N GLU A 47 -0.83 -5.74 -5.96
CA GLU A 47 -0.13 -6.01 -7.22
C GLU A 47 -0.67 -5.20 -8.40
N ASP A 48 -1.95 -4.83 -8.33
CA ASP A 48 -2.59 -3.96 -9.31
C ASP A 48 -2.20 -2.48 -9.15
N GLY A 49 -1.38 -2.12 -8.15
CA GLY A 49 -0.99 -0.75 -7.87
C GLY A 49 -2.09 0.08 -7.22
N ALA A 50 -3.16 -0.54 -6.70
CA ALA A 50 -4.16 0.15 -5.91
C ALA A 50 -3.82 0.08 -4.42
N ALA A 51 -3.99 1.19 -3.71
CA ALA A 51 -3.93 1.24 -2.26
C ALA A 51 -5.20 0.61 -1.67
N ARG A 52 -5.02 -0.14 -0.59
CA ARG A 52 -6.10 -0.78 0.16
C ARG A 52 -5.92 -0.53 1.65
N TRP A 53 -6.99 -0.12 2.33
CA TRP A 53 -7.01 0.11 3.78
C TRP A 53 -8.38 -0.25 4.35
N VAL A 54 -8.46 -0.27 5.68
CA VAL A 54 -9.70 -0.58 6.41
C VAL A 54 -10.21 0.72 7.02
N GLU A 55 -11.37 1.18 6.59
CA GLU A 55 -12.02 2.34 7.19
C GLU A 55 -12.99 1.89 8.29
N VAL A 56 -12.95 2.52 9.46
CA VAL A 56 -14.03 2.44 10.45
C VAL A 56 -14.98 3.61 10.23
N CYS A 57 -16.24 3.34 9.85
CA CYS A 57 -17.21 4.39 9.58
C CYS A 57 -18.59 3.97 10.08
N PHE A 58 -19.36 4.92 10.63
CA PHE A 58 -20.71 4.69 11.17
C PHE A 58 -21.81 5.45 10.41
N CYS A 59 -21.46 6.08 9.30
CA CYS A 59 -22.39 6.79 8.44
C CYS A 59 -23.45 5.85 7.82
N ALA A 60 -24.64 6.40 7.53
CA ALA A 60 -25.70 5.66 6.84
C ALA A 60 -25.28 5.26 5.41
N THR A 61 -24.63 6.18 4.70
CA THR A 61 -23.92 5.89 3.45
C THR A 61 -22.44 5.67 3.79
N PRO A 62 -21.83 4.55 3.37
CA PRO A 62 -20.43 4.27 3.68
C PRO A 62 -19.49 5.40 3.26
N LEU A 63 -18.67 5.85 4.20
CA LEU A 63 -17.65 6.89 4.03
C LEU A 63 -18.21 8.27 3.65
N ALA A 64 -19.49 8.58 3.93
CA ALA A 64 -20.08 9.84 3.48
C ALA A 64 -19.34 11.09 3.99
N GLU A 65 -18.84 11.04 5.23
CA GLU A 65 -18.12 12.13 5.86
C GLU A 65 -16.65 12.20 5.38
N GLU A 66 -16.04 11.05 5.16
CA GLU A 66 -14.60 10.91 4.92
C GLU A 66 -14.26 11.02 3.42
N ARG A 67 -15.19 10.64 2.56
CA ARG A 67 -15.03 10.60 1.10
C ARG A 67 -14.58 11.94 0.50
N PRO A 68 -15.10 13.12 0.87
CA PRO A 68 -14.62 14.40 0.33
C PRO A 68 -13.16 14.70 0.63
N TYR A 69 -12.58 14.13 1.69
CA TYR A 69 -11.17 14.28 2.02
C TYR A 69 -10.31 13.30 1.22
N TRP A 70 -10.76 12.04 1.12
CA TRP A 70 -10.09 11.02 0.34
C TRP A 70 -10.05 11.35 -1.15
N GLU A 71 -11.16 11.81 -1.72
CA GLU A 71 -11.30 12.12 -3.15
C GLU A 71 -10.45 13.31 -3.60
N ARG A 72 -9.86 14.10 -2.69
CA ARG A 72 -8.87 15.11 -3.07
C ARG A 72 -7.63 14.48 -3.70
N TYR A 73 -7.24 13.31 -3.22
CA TYR A 73 -6.00 12.63 -3.62
C TYR A 73 -6.23 11.31 -4.34
N PHE A 74 -7.39 10.68 -4.12
CA PHE A 74 -7.66 9.33 -4.59
C PHE A 74 -8.84 9.25 -5.56
N GLU A 75 -8.73 8.29 -6.48
CA GLU A 75 -9.85 7.75 -7.24
C GLU A 75 -10.29 6.42 -6.61
N PHE A 76 -11.54 6.36 -6.15
CA PHE A 76 -12.10 5.15 -5.54
C PHE A 76 -12.37 4.08 -6.60
N LEU A 77 -11.88 2.87 -6.35
CA LEU A 77 -12.18 1.70 -7.16
C LEU A 77 -13.28 0.84 -6.53
N SER A 78 -13.27 0.69 -5.20
CA SER A 78 -14.36 0.02 -4.49
C SER A 78 -14.37 0.36 -3.00
N VAL A 79 -15.57 0.40 -2.41
CA VAL A 79 -15.80 0.38 -0.96
C VAL A 79 -16.68 -0.82 -0.66
N LYS A 80 -16.16 -1.79 0.10
CA LYS A 80 -16.88 -3.04 0.42
C LYS A 80 -17.00 -3.21 1.91
N ASP A 81 -18.16 -3.64 2.39
CA ASP A 81 -18.32 -4.05 3.79
C ASP A 81 -17.33 -5.18 4.08
N ALA A 82 -16.38 -4.92 4.99
CA ALA A 82 -15.34 -5.88 5.35
C ALA A 82 -15.82 -6.87 6.43
N HIS A 83 -17.02 -6.67 6.97
CA HIS A 83 -17.63 -7.62 7.87
C HIS A 83 -18.40 -8.70 7.10
N ALA A 84 -18.14 -9.97 7.44
CA ALA A 84 -19.14 -11.00 7.23
C ALA A 84 -20.22 -10.83 8.32
N ARG A 85 -21.29 -10.06 8.05
CA ARG A 85 -22.32 -9.69 9.05
C ARG A 85 -22.84 -10.86 9.86
N ARG A 86 -23.02 -12.04 9.25
CA ARG A 86 -23.40 -13.31 9.91
C ARG A 86 -22.49 -13.70 11.10
N ASN A 87 -21.22 -13.33 11.04
CA ASN A 87 -20.21 -13.65 12.06
C ASN A 87 -19.99 -12.49 13.04
N CYS A 88 -20.60 -11.33 12.83
CA CYS A 88 -20.47 -10.18 13.72
C CYS A 88 -21.41 -10.38 14.92
N ARG A 89 -20.85 -10.57 16.11
CA ARG A 89 -21.61 -10.87 17.34
C ARG A 89 -22.62 -9.79 17.73
N ASP A 90 -22.29 -8.54 17.43
CA ASP A 90 -23.18 -7.40 17.61
C ASP A 90 -24.34 -7.46 16.61
N LEU A 91 -24.03 -7.49 15.31
CA LEU A 91 -25.04 -7.45 14.25
C LEU A 91 -25.91 -8.72 14.13
N ASN A 92 -25.42 -9.87 14.59
CA ASN A 92 -26.20 -11.12 14.61
C ASN A 92 -27.01 -11.30 15.91
N GLY A 93 -26.96 -10.32 16.82
CA GLY A 93 -27.73 -10.32 18.07
C GLY A 93 -27.22 -11.27 19.15
N ARG A 94 -26.08 -11.95 18.94
CA ARG A 94 -25.51 -12.85 19.94
C ARG A 94 -24.98 -12.10 21.15
N GLU A 95 -24.34 -10.96 20.93
CA GLU A 95 -23.79 -10.09 21.97
C GLU A 95 -23.95 -8.63 21.53
N PRO A 96 -25.03 -7.95 21.95
CA PRO A 96 -25.21 -6.52 21.69
C PRO A 96 -23.99 -5.73 22.19
N TRP A 97 -23.55 -4.75 21.42
CA TRP A 97 -22.39 -3.88 21.70
C TRP A 97 -21.03 -4.57 21.63
N ALA A 98 -20.96 -5.85 21.20
CA ALA A 98 -19.68 -6.56 21.07
C ALA A 98 -18.71 -5.94 20.05
N CYS A 99 -19.16 -5.01 19.22
CA CYS A 99 -18.31 -4.26 18.30
C CYS A 99 -17.41 -3.23 18.99
N CYS A 100 -17.74 -2.78 20.21
CA CYS A 100 -16.92 -1.84 20.98
C CYS A 100 -15.55 -2.43 21.34
N ASP A 101 -15.52 -3.73 21.67
CA ASP A 101 -14.30 -4.43 22.09
C ASP A 101 -13.78 -5.42 21.03
N CYS A 102 -14.31 -5.36 19.79
CA CYS A 102 -13.90 -6.32 18.77
C CYS A 102 -12.59 -5.94 18.09
N ASP A 103 -11.78 -6.96 17.80
CA ASP A 103 -10.49 -6.80 17.14
C ASP A 103 -10.55 -6.86 15.61
N CYS A 104 -11.75 -6.65 15.04
CA CYS A 104 -11.98 -6.85 13.62
C CYS A 104 -11.09 -5.94 12.75
N THR A 105 -10.84 -4.69 13.15
CA THR A 105 -9.95 -3.77 12.42
C THR A 105 -8.55 -4.36 12.33
N ARG A 106 -7.95 -4.68 13.49
CA ARG A 106 -6.60 -5.26 13.59
C ARG A 106 -6.45 -6.51 12.73
N ARG A 107 -7.45 -7.43 12.79
CA ARG A 107 -7.42 -8.67 12.00
C ARG A 107 -7.55 -8.43 10.49
N LEU A 108 -8.23 -7.37 10.06
CA LEU A 108 -8.31 -6.99 8.65
C LEU A 108 -7.00 -6.35 8.19
N GLU A 109 -6.42 -5.46 8.99
CA GLU A 109 -5.11 -4.84 8.73
C GLU A 109 -4.01 -5.89 8.64
N SER A 110 -3.94 -6.86 9.57
CA SER A 110 -2.95 -7.96 9.49
C SER A 110 -3.08 -8.80 8.21
N ARG A 111 -4.30 -8.96 7.69
CA ARG A 111 -4.51 -9.65 6.41
C ARG A 111 -4.03 -8.82 5.22
N LEU A 112 -4.27 -7.51 5.24
CA LEU A 112 -3.75 -6.61 4.23
C LEU A 112 -2.22 -6.64 4.25
N GLU A 113 -1.62 -6.59 5.44
CA GLU A 113 -0.19 -6.61 5.63
C GLU A 113 0.46 -7.87 5.07
N ALA A 114 -0.14 -9.03 5.30
CA ALA A 114 0.35 -10.29 4.74
C ALA A 114 0.25 -10.35 3.20
N ALA A 115 -0.62 -9.54 2.59
CA ALA A 115 -0.98 -9.63 1.16
C ALA A 115 -0.47 -8.47 0.29
N GLY A 116 0.20 -7.47 0.85
CA GLY A 116 0.59 -6.28 0.10
C GLY A 116 1.81 -5.56 0.66
N ARG A 117 2.34 -4.62 -0.13
CA ARG A 117 3.51 -3.82 0.26
C ARG A 117 3.07 -2.58 1.04
N PRO A 118 3.86 -2.04 1.98
CA PRO A 118 3.53 -0.78 2.65
C PRO A 118 3.30 0.34 1.63
N PHE A 119 2.10 0.92 1.65
CA PHE A 119 1.72 1.96 0.69
C PHE A 119 2.58 3.22 0.87
N LEU A 120 2.64 3.75 2.10
CA LEU A 120 3.33 5.01 2.40
C LEU A 120 4.83 4.96 2.03
N ALA A 121 5.53 3.88 2.40
CA ALA A 121 6.94 3.71 2.06
C ALA A 121 7.17 3.58 0.54
N THR A 122 6.20 3.03 -0.19
CA THR A 122 6.28 2.96 -1.65
C THR A 122 6.05 4.33 -2.27
N LEU A 123 5.03 5.07 -1.81
CA LEU A 123 4.74 6.42 -2.26
C LEU A 123 5.92 7.38 -2.04
N GLN A 124 6.56 7.32 -0.86
CA GLN A 124 7.75 8.12 -0.53
C GLN A 124 8.93 7.84 -1.47
N ARG A 125 9.19 6.55 -1.74
CA ARG A 125 10.25 6.13 -2.67
C ARG A 125 9.97 6.60 -4.09
N ASP A 126 8.74 6.44 -4.56
CA ASP A 126 8.36 6.79 -5.92
C ASP A 126 8.42 8.32 -6.12
N ALA A 127 8.00 9.11 -5.14
CA ALA A 127 8.14 10.56 -5.15
C ALA A 127 9.61 11.02 -5.06
N GLY A 128 10.44 10.33 -4.28
CA GLY A 128 11.88 10.63 -4.16
C GLY A 128 12.69 10.34 -5.42
N CYS A 129 12.24 9.40 -6.26
CA CYS A 129 12.85 9.12 -7.57
C CYS A 129 12.49 10.17 -8.65
N HIS A 130 11.48 11.01 -8.42
CA HIS A 130 11.03 12.06 -9.36
C HIS A 130 11.52 13.47 -8.96
N GLY A 131 12.79 13.58 -8.52
CA GLY A 131 13.43 14.88 -8.27
C GLY A 131 13.38 15.81 -9.50
N PRO A 132 13.56 17.13 -9.31
CA PRO A 132 13.22 18.18 -10.30
C PRO A 132 14.02 18.17 -11.61
N ASP A 133 14.99 17.27 -11.80
CA ASP A 133 15.76 17.15 -13.03
C ASP A 133 15.15 16.09 -13.97
N GLY A 134 13.92 16.35 -14.39
CA GLY A 134 13.21 15.59 -15.42
C GLY A 134 13.83 15.74 -16.81
N GLN A 135 15.07 15.28 -16.99
CA GLN A 135 15.63 14.92 -18.29
C GLN A 135 15.71 13.40 -18.37
N ALA A 136 14.83 12.83 -19.18
CA ALA A 136 14.78 11.40 -19.50
C ALA A 136 16.15 10.90 -20.00
N ASP A 137 16.94 10.25 -19.15
CA ASP A 137 18.08 9.47 -19.62
C ASP A 137 17.57 8.11 -20.11
N ARG A 138 17.31 8.04 -21.41
CA ARG A 138 17.23 6.79 -22.16
C ARG A 138 18.61 6.15 -22.22
N ARG A 139 19.14 5.62 -21.11
CA ARG A 139 20.32 4.75 -21.14
C ARG A 139 20.15 3.50 -20.30
N LYS A 140 19.68 2.48 -21.02
CA LYS A 140 20.17 1.10 -21.01
C LYS A 140 20.58 0.53 -19.63
N SER A 141 19.69 -0.26 -19.07
CA SER A 141 20.09 -1.37 -18.21
C SER A 141 20.31 -2.62 -19.07
N PRO A 142 21.49 -3.26 -19.02
CA PRO A 142 21.57 -4.69 -19.23
C PRO A 142 22.16 -5.35 -17.98
N CYS A 143 21.29 -5.73 -17.05
CA CYS A 143 21.62 -6.76 -16.07
C CYS A 143 21.44 -8.14 -16.73
N ALA A 144 22.52 -8.74 -17.23
CA ALA A 144 22.74 -10.20 -17.17
C ALA A 144 24.17 -10.51 -17.61
N GLY A 145 25.03 -10.81 -16.63
CA GLY A 145 26.42 -11.19 -16.85
C GLY A 145 26.54 -12.47 -17.68
N ALA A 146 27.31 -12.38 -18.76
CA ALA A 146 27.86 -13.54 -19.46
C ALA A 146 28.90 -14.21 -18.56
N ARG A 147 28.71 -15.51 -18.29
CA ARG A 147 29.71 -16.39 -17.69
C ARG A 147 30.91 -16.53 -18.64
N PRO A 148 32.17 -16.38 -18.19
CA PRO A 148 33.31 -16.74 -19.02
C PRO A 148 33.49 -18.27 -19.07
N VAL A 149 33.51 -18.80 -20.29
CA VAL A 149 33.92 -20.16 -20.65
C VAL A 149 35.43 -20.31 -20.42
N ASN A 150 35.80 -21.23 -19.54
CA ASN A 150 37.20 -21.56 -19.27
C ASN A 150 37.71 -22.57 -20.33
N ARG A 151 38.45 -22.09 -21.33
CA ARG A 151 39.26 -22.94 -22.22
C ARG A 151 40.71 -22.87 -21.73
N LYS A 152 41.19 -23.94 -21.10
CA LYS A 152 42.63 -24.21 -20.95
C LYS A 152 42.96 -25.46 -21.78
N GLY A 153 43.49 -25.21 -22.98
CA GLY A 153 44.33 -26.16 -23.70
C GLY A 153 45.75 -25.63 -23.68
N GLY A 154 46.75 -26.51 -23.55
CA GLY A 154 48.16 -26.14 -23.69
C GLY A 154 49.07 -26.91 -22.74
N SER A 155 49.31 -28.17 -23.06
CA SER A 155 50.37 -29.00 -22.49
C SER A 155 51.70 -28.70 -23.20
N PRO A 156 52.84 -28.58 -22.49
CA PRO A 156 54.15 -28.78 -23.10
C PRO A 156 54.78 -30.10 -22.63
N ARG A 157 55.30 -30.84 -23.61
CA ARG A 157 56.20 -32.00 -23.49
C ARG A 157 57.49 -31.60 -22.77
N THR A 158 58.11 -32.51 -22.02
CA THR A 158 59.36 -33.23 -22.39
C THR A 158 59.92 -34.06 -21.20
N GLY A 159 60.16 -35.36 -21.44
CA GLY A 159 61.45 -36.02 -21.17
C GLY A 159 61.71 -36.76 -19.85
N ASN A 160 61.61 -38.11 -19.93
CA ASN A 160 62.54 -39.19 -19.43
C ASN A 160 62.96 -39.30 -17.95
N PRO A 161 63.62 -40.41 -17.53
CA PRO A 161 63.60 -41.81 -17.99
C PRO A 161 63.41 -42.85 -16.83
N ASP A 162 63.04 -44.09 -17.16
CA ASP A 162 63.67 -45.38 -16.79
C ASP A 162 62.87 -46.56 -17.39
#